data_AF-A0A3C0VCJ3-F1
#
_entry.id   AF-A0A3C0VCJ3-F1
#
_cell.length_a   1.000
_cell.length_b   1.000
_cell.length_c   1.000
_cell.angle_alpha   90.00
_cell.angle_beta   90.00
_cell.angle_gamma   90.00
#
_symmetry.space_group_name_H-M   'P 1'
#
loop_
_entity.id
_entity.type
_entity.pdbx_description
1 polymer ?
#
loop_
_entity_poly.entity_id
_entity_poly.type
_entity_poly.pdbx_seq_one_letter_code
_entity_poly.pdbx_strand_id
1 'polypeptide(L)'
;MSALLAVVHLVSLCALGFALASLLARRPGGAPRGGLFVLSVAPGIAFLINGCATFARLYTGAFGPETQALVCIALGAAALAYCIRRRAFPAEWRARAEPASPIERRLTLVGGVLCAVIWIAFVAGDPEGPVDAWRNWNLKARFMWSAPESWRALFGPDFPGTNADYPILLPLNTAALFTLAGDDTCLAPITIAACFTIALVGLMRAACAELGGGRTAWCLLLMTPCLAPYAARQYADVEMSYFLLAGTAALFFALRDGGARDYLLAGVWAGAAAFTKNEGLPYLAGAGAAAAAGALAACARRRNARPFGGFLACLAGMAAGGSALWLFKADVARHAFAIETMPIAVLGVPPDLPARAGTMCLRILAVLAKPSVWALLPVAIAAVWAGTRVAPGGRGGAAALAGAPLAFVLAAYCAVVLIAPVDPDWLVSGSAGRVIFQVWPGFLFLWAARTIAPANVNTCGAVSGTRLHGAEESA
;
A
#
# COMPACT_ATOMS: atom_id res chain seq x y z
N MET A 1 26.46 -7.18 20.38
CA MET A 1 26.81 -6.44 19.14
C MET A 1 25.66 -6.43 18.13
N SER A 2 24.78 -7.45 18.10
CA SER A 2 23.71 -7.61 17.11
C SER A 2 22.54 -6.61 17.22
N ALA A 3 21.98 -6.39 18.42
CA ALA A 3 20.83 -5.49 18.60
C ALA A 3 21.09 -4.03 18.16
N LEU A 4 22.28 -3.49 18.46
CA LEU A 4 22.66 -2.14 18.04
C LEU A 4 22.75 -2.03 16.50
N LEU A 5 23.30 -3.05 15.83
CA LEU A 5 23.41 -3.08 14.37
C LEU A 5 22.03 -3.12 13.72
N ALA A 6 21.09 -3.92 14.25
CA ALA A 6 19.71 -3.96 13.78
C ALA A 6 19.01 -2.60 13.89
N VAL A 7 19.20 -1.89 15.02
CA VAL A 7 18.66 -0.54 15.22
C VAL A 7 19.29 0.46 14.24
N VAL A 8 20.61 0.47 14.09
CA VAL A 8 21.31 1.36 13.15
C VAL A 8 20.86 1.11 11.70
N HIS A 9 20.69 -0.15 11.31
CA HIS A 9 20.18 -0.51 9.99
C HIS A 9 18.75 -0.01 9.78
N LEU A 10 17.85 -0.24 10.75
CA LEU A 10 16.47 0.22 10.65
C LEU A 10 16.37 1.75 10.55
N VAL A 11 17.13 2.47 11.38
CA VAL A 11 17.21 3.94 11.31
C VAL A 11 17.73 4.41 9.95
N SER A 12 18.73 3.73 9.40
CA SER A 12 19.31 4.06 8.10
C SER A 12 18.35 3.76 6.94
N LEU A 13 17.59 2.67 7.03
CA LEU A 13 16.52 2.36 6.10
C LEU A 13 15.40 3.41 6.16
N CYS A 14 14.99 3.82 7.36
CA CYS A 14 14.01 4.90 7.52
C CYS A 14 14.54 6.21 6.92
N ALA A 15 15.81 6.55 7.13
CA ALA A 15 16.44 7.73 6.54
C ALA A 15 16.50 7.66 5.00
N LEU A 16 16.88 6.52 4.44
CA LEU A 16 16.88 6.27 3.00
C LEU A 16 15.46 6.38 2.42
N GLY A 17 14.49 5.72 3.03
CA GLY A 17 13.08 5.79 2.63
C GLY A 17 12.55 7.21 2.68
N PHE A 18 12.86 7.96 3.74
CA PHE A 18 12.47 9.37 3.89
C PHE A 18 13.11 10.29 2.85
N ALA A 19 14.41 10.11 2.58
CA ALA A 19 15.12 10.89 1.58
C ALA A 19 14.55 10.63 0.17
N LEU A 20 14.39 9.37 -0.21
CA LEU A 20 13.79 9.01 -1.50
C LEU A 20 12.34 9.48 -1.61
N ALA A 21 11.54 9.33 -0.56
CA ALA A 21 10.19 9.88 -0.50
C ALA A 21 10.17 11.40 -0.72
N SER A 22 11.09 12.15 -0.11
CA SER A 22 11.22 13.61 -0.27
C SER A 22 11.58 14.02 -1.71
N LEU A 23 12.34 13.17 -2.41
CA LEU A 23 12.70 13.39 -3.82
C LEU A 23 11.55 13.04 -4.77
N LEU A 24 10.84 11.95 -4.50
CA LEU A 24 9.83 11.40 -5.39
C LEU A 24 8.43 12.02 -5.19
N ALA A 25 8.01 12.22 -3.94
CA ALA A 25 6.69 12.73 -3.58
C ALA A 25 6.60 14.25 -3.74
N ARG A 26 6.59 14.69 -5.00
CA ARG A 26 6.47 16.11 -5.37
C ARG A 26 5.21 16.36 -6.18
N ARG A 27 4.60 17.52 -5.95
CA ARG A 27 3.49 18.05 -6.73
C ARG A 27 3.95 18.39 -8.16
N PRO A 28 2.99 18.51 -9.11
CA PRO A 28 3.26 19.18 -10.39
C PRO A 28 3.94 20.53 -10.16
N GLY A 29 4.96 20.85 -10.96
CA GLY A 29 5.80 22.04 -10.74
C GLY A 29 6.95 21.84 -9.74
N GLY A 30 7.07 20.66 -9.13
CA GLY A 30 8.26 20.27 -8.37
C GLY A 30 8.27 20.72 -6.91
N ALA A 31 7.18 21.28 -6.38
CA ALA A 31 7.04 21.55 -4.96
C ALA A 31 6.93 20.24 -4.16
N PRO A 32 7.58 20.11 -2.98
CA PRO A 32 7.45 18.91 -2.16
C PRO A 32 6.01 18.75 -1.63
N ARG A 33 5.54 17.49 -1.50
CA ARG A 33 4.32 17.19 -0.73
C ARG A 33 4.55 17.43 0.77
N GLY A 34 3.46 17.51 1.54
CA GLY A 34 3.53 17.73 2.98
C GLY A 34 4.32 16.64 3.71
N GLY A 35 4.94 16.99 4.83
CA GLY A 35 5.84 16.11 5.58
C GLY A 35 5.17 14.85 6.09
N LEU A 36 3.89 14.92 6.47
CA LEU A 36 3.11 13.72 6.81
C LEU A 36 3.02 12.74 5.63
N PHE A 37 2.82 13.23 4.40
CA PHE A 37 2.78 12.36 3.22
C PHE A 37 4.12 11.64 3.04
N VAL A 38 5.23 12.39 3.10
CA VAL A 38 6.59 11.86 2.96
C VAL A 38 6.90 10.83 4.05
N LEU A 39 6.61 11.15 5.31
CA LEU A 39 6.78 10.22 6.43
C LEU A 39 5.95 8.96 6.27
N SER A 40 4.72 9.06 5.76
CA SER A 40 3.85 7.90 5.60
C SER A 40 4.24 7.01 4.42
N VAL A 41 4.84 7.56 3.36
CA VAL A 41 5.31 6.72 2.24
C VAL A 41 6.70 6.11 2.46
N ALA A 42 7.50 6.72 3.33
CA ALA A 42 8.89 6.32 3.57
C ALA A 42 9.07 4.85 4.00
N PRO A 43 8.26 4.27 4.91
CA PRO A 43 8.38 2.86 5.31
C PRO A 43 8.22 1.92 4.12
N GLY A 44 7.25 2.17 3.23
CA GLY A 44 7.05 1.35 2.04
C GLY A 44 8.27 1.33 1.11
N ILE A 45 8.91 2.48 0.89
CA ILE A 45 10.15 2.55 0.09
C ILE A 45 11.28 1.79 0.80
N ALA A 46 11.45 2.02 2.09
CA ALA A 46 12.50 1.42 2.90
C ALA A 46 12.42 -0.12 2.90
N PHE A 47 11.25 -0.68 3.19
CA PHE A 47 11.03 -2.13 3.22
C PHE A 47 11.03 -2.77 1.82
N LEU A 48 10.63 -2.05 0.76
CA LEU A 48 10.81 -2.54 -0.60
C LEU A 48 12.29 -2.69 -0.95
N ILE A 49 13.10 -1.66 -0.68
CA ILE A 49 14.55 -1.69 -0.95
C ILE A 49 15.22 -2.77 -0.12
N ASN A 50 14.93 -2.84 1.19
CA ASN A 50 15.52 -3.85 2.07
C ASN A 50 15.12 -5.27 1.66
N GLY A 51 13.86 -5.50 1.33
CA GLY A 51 13.39 -6.81 0.86
C GLY A 51 14.03 -7.22 -0.46
N CYS A 52 14.08 -6.34 -1.47
CA CYS A 52 14.75 -6.62 -2.74
C CYS A 52 16.27 -6.84 -2.56
N ALA A 53 16.93 -6.07 -1.69
CA ALA A 53 18.36 -6.27 -1.38
C ALA A 53 18.60 -7.63 -0.69
N THR A 54 17.73 -8.00 0.26
CA THR A 54 17.79 -9.30 0.93
C THR A 54 17.54 -10.44 -0.04
N PHE A 55 16.59 -10.27 -0.98
CA PHE A 55 16.35 -11.24 -2.04
C PHE A 55 17.59 -11.40 -2.92
N ALA A 56 18.17 -10.30 -3.40
CA ALA A 56 19.38 -10.34 -4.23
C ALA A 56 20.55 -11.02 -3.50
N ARG A 57 20.70 -10.76 -2.19
CA ARG A 57 21.68 -11.42 -1.32
C ARG A 57 21.50 -12.93 -1.31
N LEU A 58 20.31 -13.39 -0.93
CA LEU A 58 19.97 -14.82 -0.83
C LEU A 58 19.97 -15.52 -2.19
N TYR A 59 19.64 -14.78 -3.25
CA TYR A 59 19.55 -15.31 -4.59
C TYR A 59 20.94 -15.56 -5.19
N THR A 60 21.84 -14.58 -5.07
CA THR A 60 23.17 -14.61 -5.71
C THR A 60 24.28 -15.14 -4.81
N GLY A 61 24.14 -15.04 -3.48
CA GLY A 61 25.24 -15.29 -2.54
C GLY A 61 26.41 -14.32 -2.66
N ALA A 62 26.27 -13.23 -3.43
CA ALA A 62 27.40 -12.37 -3.83
C ALA A 62 27.91 -11.44 -2.72
N PHE A 63 27.14 -11.24 -1.65
CA PHE A 63 27.51 -10.36 -0.54
C PHE A 63 26.88 -10.81 0.79
N GLY A 64 27.50 -10.43 1.91
CA GLY A 64 27.01 -10.72 3.26
C GLY A 64 25.97 -9.71 3.76
N PRO A 65 25.28 -10.01 4.88
CA PRO A 65 24.34 -9.09 5.53
C PRO A 65 25.00 -7.79 6.01
N GLU A 66 26.28 -7.82 6.40
CA GLU A 66 27.05 -6.64 6.79
C GLU A 66 27.24 -5.69 5.60
N THR A 67 27.60 -6.24 4.43
CA THR A 67 27.73 -5.47 3.18
C THR A 67 26.39 -4.84 2.78
N GLN A 68 25.30 -5.60 2.90
CA GLN A 68 23.95 -5.07 2.66
C GLN A 68 23.65 -3.87 3.58
N ALA A 69 23.90 -4.02 4.89
CA ALA A 69 23.69 -2.97 5.87
C ALA A 69 24.54 -1.72 5.57
N LEU A 70 25.83 -1.90 5.28
CA LEU A 70 26.74 -0.81 4.92
C LEU A 70 26.29 -0.06 3.67
N VAL A 71 25.83 -0.78 2.64
CA VAL A 71 25.28 -0.16 1.42
C VAL A 71 24.01 0.63 1.74
N CYS A 72 23.09 0.08 2.53
CA CYS A 72 21.88 0.80 2.96
C CYS A 72 22.21 2.07 3.75
N ILE A 73 23.19 2.00 4.67
CA ILE A 73 23.69 3.15 5.44
C ILE A 73 24.28 4.21 4.51
N ALA A 74 25.18 3.81 3.60
CA ALA A 74 25.84 4.71 2.67
C ALA A 74 24.84 5.40 1.72
N LEU A 75 23.89 4.64 1.17
CA LEU A 75 22.82 5.19 0.32
C LEU A 75 21.90 6.11 1.11
N GLY A 76 21.54 5.77 2.34
CA GLY A 76 20.73 6.61 3.22
C GLY A 76 21.40 7.94 3.51
N ALA A 77 22.68 7.91 3.89
CA ALA A 77 23.49 9.10 4.14
C ALA A 77 23.63 9.97 2.88
N ALA A 78 23.94 9.36 1.73
CA ALA A 78 24.07 10.07 0.45
C ALA A 78 22.74 10.71 0.00
N ALA A 79 21.63 9.98 0.11
CA ALA A 79 20.31 10.48 -0.23
C ALA A 79 19.89 11.63 0.69
N LEU A 80 20.18 11.53 1.99
CA LEU A 80 19.91 12.60 2.96
C LEU A 80 20.77 13.85 2.67
N ALA A 81 22.07 13.67 2.44
CA ALA A 81 22.98 14.76 2.08
C ALA A 81 22.53 15.45 0.78
N TYR A 82 22.08 14.68 -0.21
CA TYR A 82 21.50 15.22 -1.43
C TYR A 82 20.21 16.00 -1.17
N CYS A 83 19.32 15.50 -0.31
CA CYS A 83 18.11 16.21 0.09
C CYS A 83 18.39 17.53 0.80
N ILE A 84 19.37 17.55 1.72
CA ILE A 84 19.84 18.76 2.41
C ILE A 84 20.36 19.77 1.38
N ARG A 85 21.26 19.33 0.48
CA ARG A 85 21.83 20.20 -0.57
C ARG A 85 20.77 20.77 -1.50
N ARG A 86 19.76 19.98 -1.86
CA ARG A 86 18.67 20.38 -2.76
C ARG A 86 17.53 21.12 -2.06
N ARG A 87 17.59 21.31 -0.72
CA ARG A 87 16.47 21.78 0.11
C ARG A 87 15.18 21.03 -0.25
N ALA A 88 15.31 19.72 -0.44
CA ALA A 88 14.26 18.85 -0.96
C ALA A 88 13.22 18.46 0.11
N PHE A 89 13.43 18.88 1.35
CA PHE A 89 12.54 18.55 2.46
C PHE A 89 11.17 19.21 2.30
N PRO A 90 10.13 18.59 2.87
CA PRO A 90 8.82 19.20 3.01
C PRO A 90 8.93 20.57 3.67
N ALA A 91 8.43 21.61 3.01
CA ALA A 91 8.35 22.96 3.59
C ALA A 91 7.28 23.02 4.71
N GLU A 92 6.24 22.19 4.60
CA GLU A 92 5.15 22.10 5.57
C GLU A 92 5.09 20.68 6.13
N TRP A 93 5.29 20.53 7.44
CA TRP A 93 5.13 19.25 8.14
C TRP A 93 3.68 18.94 8.49
N ARG A 94 2.84 19.98 8.55
CA ARG A 94 1.41 19.84 8.80
C ARG A 94 0.74 19.49 7.47
N ALA A 95 -0.09 18.46 7.49
CA ALA A 95 -1.15 18.35 6.48
C ALA A 95 -1.92 19.67 6.45
N ARG A 96 -2.24 20.22 5.27
CA ARG A 96 -3.07 21.43 5.16
C ARG A 96 -4.28 21.25 6.08
N ALA A 97 -4.27 22.00 7.17
CA ALA A 97 -5.08 21.66 8.32
C ALA A 97 -6.48 22.21 8.09
N GLU A 98 -7.38 21.35 7.63
CA GLU A 98 -8.79 21.60 7.87
C GLU A 98 -9.02 21.63 9.38
N PRO A 99 -9.73 22.66 9.90
CA PRO A 99 -10.09 22.70 11.30
C PRO A 99 -10.92 21.47 11.63
N ALA A 100 -10.41 20.65 12.55
CA ALA A 100 -11.11 19.49 13.06
C ALA A 100 -12.40 19.91 13.76
N SER A 101 -13.53 19.31 13.40
CA SER A 101 -14.70 19.41 14.26
C SER A 101 -14.40 18.75 15.63
N PRO A 102 -15.06 19.19 16.72
CA PRO A 102 -14.89 18.56 18.03
C PRO A 102 -15.15 17.04 18.00
N ILE A 103 -16.13 16.62 17.20
CA ILE A 103 -16.48 15.20 17.02
C ILE A 103 -15.32 14.45 16.38
N GLU A 104 -14.73 14.97 15.30
CA GLU A 104 -13.61 14.32 14.63
C GLU A 104 -12.37 14.22 15.53
N ARG A 105 -12.10 15.22 16.39
CA ARG A 105 -11.01 15.13 17.39
C ARG A 105 -11.26 14.00 18.38
N ARG A 106 -12.49 13.89 18.90
CA ARG A 106 -12.87 12.81 19.82
C ARG A 106 -12.79 11.44 19.14
N LEU A 107 -13.32 11.30 17.93
CA LEU A 107 -13.24 10.05 17.16
C LEU A 107 -11.79 9.67 16.85
N THR A 108 -10.94 10.64 16.51
CA THR A 108 -9.50 10.40 16.33
C THR A 108 -8.87 9.83 17.60
N LEU A 109 -9.11 10.49 18.74
CA LEU A 109 -8.51 10.12 20.01
C LEU A 109 -9.00 8.74 20.47
N VAL A 110 -10.32 8.55 20.49
CA VAL A 110 -10.95 7.28 20.90
C VAL A 110 -10.54 6.16 19.95
N GLY A 111 -10.67 6.36 18.63
CA GLY A 111 -10.30 5.36 17.64
C GLY A 111 -8.82 5.00 17.69
N GLY A 112 -7.94 5.99 17.85
CA GLY A 112 -6.50 5.76 17.99
C GLY A 112 -6.14 5.00 19.27
N VAL A 113 -6.70 5.39 20.42
CA VAL A 113 -6.49 4.71 21.70
C VAL A 113 -7.03 3.28 21.65
N LEU A 114 -8.25 3.07 21.16
CA LEU A 114 -8.82 1.73 21.02
C LEU A 114 -8.00 0.86 20.08
N CYS A 115 -7.55 1.40 18.93
CA CYS A 115 -6.68 0.66 18.03
C CYS A 115 -5.39 0.24 18.73
N ALA A 116 -4.74 1.14 19.47
CA ALA A 116 -3.51 0.84 20.20
C ALA A 116 -3.73 -0.22 21.29
N VAL A 117 -4.79 -0.08 22.10
CA VAL A 117 -5.11 -1.03 23.19
C VAL A 117 -5.41 -2.41 22.62
N ILE A 118 -6.26 -2.50 21.59
CA ILE A 118 -6.57 -3.78 20.93
C ILE A 118 -5.30 -4.38 20.34
N TRP A 119 -4.50 -3.58 19.64
CA TRP A 119 -3.27 -4.07 19.04
C TRP A 119 -2.29 -4.64 20.08
N ILE A 120 -2.06 -3.91 21.18
CA ILE A 120 -1.21 -4.36 22.29
C ILE A 120 -1.75 -5.66 22.90
N ALA A 121 -3.06 -5.73 23.15
CA ALA A 121 -3.69 -6.92 23.72
C ALA A 121 -3.54 -8.16 22.81
N PHE A 122 -3.72 -8.01 21.50
CA PHE A 122 -3.54 -9.10 20.55
C PHE A 122 -2.07 -9.54 20.47
N VAL A 123 -1.13 -8.61 20.35
CA VAL A 123 0.31 -8.93 20.27
C VAL A 123 0.80 -9.57 21.57
N ALA A 124 0.33 -9.11 22.72
CA ALA A 124 0.68 -9.70 24.01
C ALA A 124 0.10 -11.11 24.21
N GLY A 125 -1.10 -11.37 23.66
CA GLY A 125 -1.75 -12.67 23.74
C GLY A 125 -1.22 -13.71 22.76
N ASP A 126 -0.70 -13.27 21.60
CA ASP A 126 -0.19 -14.15 20.55
C ASP A 126 1.00 -13.47 19.80
N PRO A 127 2.20 -13.43 20.41
CA PRO A 127 3.35 -12.69 19.89
C PRO A 127 3.92 -13.27 18.60
N GLU A 128 3.69 -14.55 18.30
CA GLU A 128 4.09 -15.19 17.04
C GLU A 128 3.08 -14.95 15.90
N GLY A 129 1.91 -14.42 16.27
CA GLY A 129 0.75 -14.31 15.41
C GLY A 129 0.06 -15.65 15.16
N PRO A 130 -1.15 -15.62 14.58
CA PRO A 130 -1.93 -16.84 14.38
C PRO A 130 -1.27 -17.79 13.38
N VAL A 131 -1.83 -19.00 13.24
CA VAL A 131 -1.31 -20.05 12.34
C VAL A 131 -0.97 -19.58 10.93
N ASP A 132 -1.74 -18.65 10.36
CA ASP A 132 -1.50 -18.10 9.03
C ASP A 132 -0.29 -17.16 8.98
N ALA A 133 0.00 -16.45 10.06
CA ALA A 133 1.18 -15.58 10.18
C ALA A 133 2.44 -16.44 10.25
N TRP A 134 2.40 -17.41 11.16
CA TRP A 134 3.47 -18.36 11.36
C TRP A 134 3.78 -19.13 10.08
N ARG A 135 2.77 -19.79 9.50
CA ARG A 135 2.93 -20.71 8.37
C ARG A 135 3.36 -20.01 7.08
N ASN A 136 2.76 -18.87 6.77
CA ASN A 136 2.94 -18.23 5.45
C ASN A 136 4.09 -17.24 5.43
N TRP A 137 4.43 -16.63 6.58
CA TRP A 137 5.36 -15.51 6.64
C TRP A 137 6.55 -15.79 7.56
N ASN A 138 6.32 -16.05 8.85
CA ASN A 138 7.39 -16.13 9.83
C ASN A 138 8.23 -17.41 9.65
N LEU A 139 7.62 -18.54 9.29
CA LEU A 139 8.33 -19.78 8.97
C LEU A 139 9.30 -19.58 7.80
N LYS A 140 8.86 -18.90 6.73
CA LYS A 140 9.71 -18.58 5.58
C LYS A 140 10.90 -17.71 5.99
N ALA A 141 10.65 -16.71 6.84
CA ALA A 141 11.71 -15.86 7.38
C ALA A 141 12.73 -16.64 8.21
N ARG A 142 12.26 -17.55 9.09
CA ARG A 142 13.12 -18.41 9.91
C ARG A 142 14.01 -19.30 9.05
N PHE A 143 13.48 -19.94 8.02
CA PHE A 143 14.27 -20.75 7.09
C PHE A 143 15.31 -19.92 6.31
N MET A 144 14.94 -18.73 5.85
CA MET A 144 15.87 -17.82 5.17
C MET A 144 16.99 -17.32 6.09
N TRP A 145 16.74 -17.28 7.40
CA TRP A 145 17.71 -16.88 8.41
C TRP A 145 18.60 -18.04 8.87
N SER A 146 18.01 -19.19 9.20
CA SER A 146 18.72 -20.34 9.79
C SER A 146 19.43 -21.21 8.76
N ALA A 147 18.96 -21.21 7.51
CA ALA A 147 19.52 -22.03 6.43
C ALA A 147 19.62 -21.22 5.11
N PRO A 148 20.41 -20.13 5.08
CA PRO A 148 20.47 -19.21 3.95
C PRO A 148 21.04 -19.84 2.67
N GLU A 149 21.75 -20.98 2.74
CA GLU A 149 22.25 -21.70 1.57
C GLU A 149 21.18 -22.61 0.94
N SER A 150 20.23 -23.11 1.74
CA SER A 150 19.21 -24.08 1.32
C SER A 150 17.77 -23.54 1.39
N TRP A 151 17.59 -22.24 1.65
CA TRP A 151 16.29 -21.58 1.82
C TRP A 151 15.28 -21.85 0.69
N ARG A 152 15.76 -22.12 -0.54
CA ARG A 152 14.93 -22.45 -1.70
C ARG A 152 14.17 -23.78 -1.53
N ALA A 153 14.67 -24.70 -0.71
CA ALA A 153 14.04 -25.99 -0.45
C ALA A 153 12.63 -25.83 0.12
N LEU A 154 12.35 -24.74 0.83
CA LEU A 154 11.03 -24.43 1.38
C LEU A 154 9.94 -24.26 0.30
N PHE A 155 10.32 -23.99 -0.94
CA PHE A 155 9.41 -23.81 -2.08
C PHE A 155 9.27 -25.09 -2.92
N GLY A 156 9.91 -26.17 -2.48
CA GLY A 156 9.81 -27.50 -3.07
C GLY A 156 8.56 -28.27 -2.61
N PRO A 157 8.32 -29.45 -3.19
CA PRO A 157 7.16 -30.29 -2.87
C PRO A 157 7.17 -30.84 -1.44
N ASP A 158 8.33 -30.84 -0.77
CA ASP A 158 8.52 -31.44 0.56
C ASP A 158 7.88 -30.62 1.70
N PHE A 159 7.45 -29.39 1.43
CA PHE A 159 6.81 -28.50 2.41
C PHE A 159 5.39 -28.11 2.02
N PRO A 160 4.44 -29.07 1.97
CA PRO A 160 3.06 -28.79 1.59
C PRO A 160 2.39 -27.83 2.59
N GLY A 161 1.51 -26.96 2.09
CA GLY A 161 0.73 -26.05 2.92
C GLY A 161 1.45 -24.77 3.37
N THR A 162 2.68 -24.52 2.93
CA THR A 162 3.43 -23.27 3.18
C THR A 162 3.04 -22.12 2.24
N ASN A 163 2.06 -22.35 1.34
CA ASN A 163 1.73 -21.47 0.22
C ASN A 163 3.01 -21.07 -0.52
N ALA A 164 3.71 -22.07 -1.06
CA ALA A 164 5.04 -21.91 -1.66
C ALA A 164 5.04 -20.91 -2.83
N ASP A 165 3.91 -20.68 -3.47
CA ASP A 165 3.81 -19.70 -4.54
C ASP A 165 3.73 -18.25 -4.00
N TYR A 166 3.38 -18.02 -2.72
CA TYR A 166 3.16 -16.67 -2.19
C TYR A 166 4.43 -15.83 -2.29
N PRO A 167 4.34 -14.60 -2.81
CA PRO A 167 5.44 -13.64 -2.85
C PRO A 167 6.05 -13.40 -1.47
N ILE A 168 7.34 -13.08 -1.44
CA ILE A 168 8.16 -13.18 -0.21
C ILE A 168 8.70 -11.84 0.30
N LEU A 169 8.19 -10.68 -0.13
CA LEU A 169 8.68 -9.38 0.34
C LEU A 169 8.61 -9.25 1.88
N LEU A 170 7.51 -9.67 2.50
CA LEU A 170 7.37 -9.66 3.96
C LEU A 170 8.36 -10.63 4.65
N PRO A 171 8.42 -11.93 4.30
CA PRO A 171 9.44 -12.86 4.80
C PRO A 171 10.88 -12.35 4.69
N LEU A 172 11.24 -11.73 3.56
CA LEU A 172 12.59 -11.20 3.33
C LEU A 172 12.93 -10.07 4.30
N ASN A 173 11.98 -9.17 4.56
CA ASN A 173 12.18 -8.10 5.53
C ASN A 173 12.32 -8.65 6.96
N THR A 174 11.51 -9.63 7.33
CA THR A 174 11.61 -10.30 8.63
C THR A 174 12.95 -11.05 8.77
N ALA A 175 13.37 -11.80 7.75
CA ALA A 175 14.65 -12.52 7.75
C ALA A 175 15.85 -11.58 7.83
N ALA A 176 15.79 -10.41 7.19
CA ALA A 176 16.81 -9.38 7.30
C ALA A 176 16.95 -8.89 8.75
N LEU A 177 15.83 -8.66 9.44
CA LEU A 177 15.84 -8.25 10.84
C LEU A 177 16.34 -9.37 11.77
N PHE A 178 15.96 -10.64 11.53
CA PHE A 178 16.52 -11.77 12.26
C PHE A 178 18.04 -11.87 12.11
N THR A 179 18.52 -11.72 10.86
CA THR A 179 19.96 -11.76 10.56
C THR A 179 20.73 -10.70 11.32
N LEU A 180 20.20 -9.47 11.40
CA LEU A 180 20.86 -8.37 12.10
C LEU A 180 20.72 -8.47 13.62
N ALA A 181 19.57 -8.96 14.11
CA ALA A 181 19.35 -9.21 15.53
C ALA A 181 20.17 -10.40 16.05
N GLY A 182 20.58 -11.31 15.15
CA GLY A 182 21.26 -12.55 15.48
C GLY A 182 20.33 -13.60 16.10
N ASP A 183 19.02 -13.42 16.00
CA ASP A 183 18.00 -14.27 16.62
C ASP A 183 16.64 -14.11 15.91
N ASP A 184 15.76 -15.11 15.97
CA ASP A 184 14.45 -15.13 15.30
C ASP A 184 13.30 -14.57 16.17
N THR A 185 13.57 -13.42 16.77
CA THR A 185 12.68 -12.73 17.72
C THR A 185 11.32 -12.30 17.14
N CYS A 186 10.24 -12.51 17.91
CA CYS A 186 8.90 -12.02 17.58
C CYS A 186 8.82 -10.50 17.36
N LEU A 187 9.77 -9.73 17.91
CA LEU A 187 9.80 -8.27 17.78
C LEU A 187 9.97 -7.81 16.33
N ALA A 188 10.63 -8.59 15.46
CA ALA A 188 10.82 -8.22 14.07
C ALA A 188 9.50 -8.12 13.30
N PRO A 189 8.67 -9.19 13.18
CA PRO A 189 7.39 -9.10 12.48
C PRO A 189 6.40 -8.15 13.18
N ILE A 190 6.41 -8.06 14.52
CA ILE A 190 5.61 -7.08 15.28
C ILE A 190 5.96 -5.64 14.86
N THR A 191 7.25 -5.32 14.77
CA THR A 191 7.73 -3.98 14.40
C THR A 191 7.34 -3.64 12.97
N ILE A 192 7.49 -4.57 12.03
CA ILE A 192 7.07 -4.38 10.63
C ILE A 192 5.56 -4.07 10.58
N ALA A 193 4.74 -4.89 11.23
CA ALA A 193 3.28 -4.70 11.27
C ALA A 193 2.88 -3.34 11.87
N ALA A 194 3.54 -2.93 12.96
CA ALA A 194 3.33 -1.62 13.57
C ALA A 194 3.70 -0.48 12.61
N CYS A 195 4.87 -0.57 11.96
CA CYS A 195 5.33 0.43 11.00
C CYS A 195 4.34 0.60 9.84
N PHE A 196 3.87 -0.49 9.24
CA PHE A 196 2.91 -0.43 8.13
C PHE A 196 1.51 0.03 8.58
N THR A 197 1.09 -0.30 9.80
CA THR A 197 -0.18 0.19 10.35
C THR A 197 -0.16 1.71 10.56
N ILE A 198 0.90 2.23 11.18
CA ILE A 198 1.09 3.68 11.36
C ILE A 198 1.21 4.37 10.01
N ALA A 199 1.96 3.79 9.07
CA ALA A 199 2.12 4.30 7.71
C ALA A 199 0.79 4.33 6.95
N LEU A 200 -0.04 3.29 7.04
CA LEU A 200 -1.36 3.21 6.40
C LEU A 200 -2.30 4.32 6.90
N VAL A 201 -2.40 4.48 8.22
CA VAL A 201 -3.24 5.51 8.84
C VAL A 201 -2.74 6.92 8.50
N GLY A 202 -1.44 7.14 8.58
CA GLY A 202 -0.81 8.42 8.23
C GLY A 202 -0.97 8.75 6.74
N LEU A 203 -0.81 7.75 5.87
CA LEU A 203 -0.94 7.89 4.42
C LEU A 203 -2.37 8.26 4.04
N MET A 204 -3.37 7.60 4.61
CA MET A 204 -4.78 7.96 4.42
C MET A 204 -5.00 9.43 4.78
N ARG A 205 -4.55 9.87 5.96
CA ARG A 205 -4.70 11.26 6.40
C ARG A 205 -4.03 12.24 5.44
N ALA A 206 -2.81 11.93 5.00
CA ALA A 206 -2.00 12.78 4.15
C ALA A 206 -2.55 12.85 2.71
N ALA A 207 -2.92 11.71 2.13
CA ALA A 207 -3.49 11.64 0.80
C ALA A 207 -4.83 12.39 0.72
N CYS A 208 -5.69 12.24 1.73
CA CYS A 208 -6.92 13.03 1.83
C CYS A 208 -6.62 14.54 1.94
N ALA A 209 -5.62 14.95 2.75
CA ALA A 209 -5.26 16.36 2.84
C ALA A 209 -4.80 16.97 1.51
N GLU A 210 -4.16 16.20 0.62
CA GLU A 210 -3.80 16.63 -0.74
C GLU A 210 -5.03 16.77 -1.68
N LEU A 211 -6.19 16.23 -1.31
CA LEU A 211 -7.47 16.51 -1.96
C LEU A 211 -8.06 17.86 -1.51
N GLY A 212 -7.52 18.43 -0.43
CA GLY A 212 -8.08 19.60 0.25
C GLY A 212 -9.15 19.24 1.29
N GLY A 213 -9.23 17.98 1.74
CA GLY A 213 -10.12 17.58 2.83
C GLY A 213 -10.13 16.09 3.19
N GLY A 214 -11.29 15.50 3.43
CA GLY A 214 -11.44 14.03 3.53
C GLY A 214 -11.13 13.42 4.89
N ARG A 215 -11.18 14.22 5.96
CA ARG A 215 -10.99 13.73 7.32
C ARG A 215 -11.98 12.64 7.72
N THR A 216 -13.21 12.68 7.20
CA THR A 216 -14.20 11.62 7.39
C THR A 216 -13.70 10.26 6.92
N ALA A 217 -13.08 10.17 5.74
CA ALA A 217 -12.54 8.91 5.23
C ALA A 217 -11.45 8.35 6.14
N TRP A 218 -10.60 9.22 6.67
CA TRP A 218 -9.58 8.84 7.64
C TRP A 218 -10.17 8.40 8.99
N CYS A 219 -11.19 9.11 9.51
CA CYS A 219 -11.92 8.69 10.72
C CYS A 219 -12.61 7.33 10.50
N LEU A 220 -13.21 7.09 9.34
CA LEU A 220 -13.84 5.81 9.00
C LEU A 220 -12.82 4.67 8.99
N LEU A 221 -11.60 4.91 8.47
CA LEU A 221 -10.51 3.94 8.55
C LEU A 221 -10.15 3.63 10.02
N LEU A 222 -9.88 4.66 10.84
CA LEU A 222 -9.54 4.48 12.26
C LEU A 222 -10.64 3.76 13.05
N MET A 223 -11.90 3.98 12.69
CA MET A 223 -13.03 3.36 13.36
C MET A 223 -13.40 1.99 12.77
N THR A 224 -12.69 1.52 11.74
CA THR A 224 -12.93 0.20 11.14
C THR A 224 -12.61 -0.91 12.17
N PRO A 225 -13.59 -1.69 12.65
CA PRO A 225 -13.38 -2.60 13.79
C PRO A 225 -12.29 -3.65 13.56
N CYS A 226 -12.13 -4.10 12.31
CA CYS A 226 -11.12 -5.09 11.94
C CYS A 226 -9.71 -4.52 11.74
N LEU A 227 -9.51 -3.19 11.76
CA LEU A 227 -8.19 -2.58 11.54
C LEU A 227 -7.17 -3.07 12.58
N ALA A 228 -7.45 -2.90 13.87
CA ALA A 228 -6.51 -3.27 14.92
C ALA A 228 -6.27 -4.79 15.02
N PRO A 229 -7.31 -5.66 14.96
CA PRO A 229 -7.10 -7.10 14.89
C PRO A 229 -6.27 -7.55 13.70
N TYR A 230 -6.50 -7.04 12.48
CA TYR A 230 -5.69 -7.40 11.33
C TYR A 230 -4.25 -6.85 11.43
N ALA A 231 -4.08 -5.65 11.98
CA ALA A 231 -2.77 -5.06 12.24
C ALA A 231 -1.93 -5.82 13.27
N ALA A 232 -2.56 -6.50 14.23
CA ALA A 232 -1.86 -7.24 15.26
C ALA A 232 -1.49 -8.68 14.83
N ARG A 233 -2.17 -9.22 13.81
CA ARG A 233 -2.01 -10.62 13.37
C ARG A 233 -0.72 -10.90 12.59
N GLN A 234 0.07 -9.90 12.24
CA GLN A 234 1.31 -10.07 11.47
C GLN A 234 1.08 -10.75 10.10
N TYR A 235 -0.12 -10.62 9.55
CA TYR A 235 -0.41 -11.04 8.19
C TYR A 235 0.00 -9.94 7.21
N ALA A 236 0.34 -10.31 5.98
CA ALA A 236 0.63 -9.38 4.89
C ALA A 236 -0.55 -8.48 4.44
N ASP A 237 -1.71 -8.55 5.10
CA ASP A 237 -2.92 -7.84 4.69
C ASP A 237 -2.84 -6.32 4.98
N VAL A 238 -2.11 -5.89 6.02
CA VAL A 238 -1.91 -4.46 6.29
C VAL A 238 -0.90 -3.85 5.32
N GLU A 239 0.19 -4.54 5.03
CA GLU A 239 1.18 -4.18 4.02
C GLU A 239 0.50 -4.06 2.65
N MET A 240 -0.34 -5.04 2.31
CA MET A 240 -1.12 -5.02 1.09
C MET A 240 -2.07 -3.81 1.07
N SER A 241 -2.88 -3.60 2.11
CA SER A 241 -3.74 -2.41 2.25
C SER A 241 -2.98 -1.11 2.04
N TYR A 242 -1.79 -1.00 2.63
CA TYR A 242 -0.91 0.15 2.50
C TYR A 242 -0.45 0.35 1.05
N PHE A 243 0.07 -0.69 0.39
CA PHE A 243 0.54 -0.57 -0.99
C PHE A 243 -0.60 -0.29 -1.97
N LEU A 244 -1.77 -0.89 -1.76
CA LEU A 244 -2.95 -0.62 -2.58
C LEU A 244 -3.43 0.82 -2.42
N LEU A 245 -3.46 1.37 -1.19
CA LEU A 245 -3.78 2.78 -0.94
C LEU A 245 -2.74 3.71 -1.60
N ALA A 246 -1.45 3.44 -1.39
CA ALA A 246 -0.35 4.24 -1.91
C ALA A 246 -0.36 4.29 -3.44
N GLY A 247 -0.52 3.12 -4.08
CA GLY A 247 -0.64 3.01 -5.54
C GLY A 247 -1.87 3.73 -6.07
N THR A 248 -3.01 3.58 -5.40
CA THR A 248 -4.29 4.17 -5.83
C THR A 248 -4.25 5.69 -5.72
N ALA A 249 -3.71 6.22 -4.62
CA ALA A 249 -3.54 7.65 -4.41
C ALA A 249 -2.55 8.25 -5.42
N ALA A 250 -1.40 7.61 -5.62
CA ALA A 250 -0.41 8.05 -6.60
C ALA A 250 -0.99 8.03 -8.02
N LEU A 251 -1.67 6.95 -8.42
CA LEU A 251 -2.30 6.84 -9.73
C LEU A 251 -3.41 7.88 -9.92
N PHE A 252 -4.21 8.14 -8.88
CA PHE A 252 -5.21 9.21 -8.92
C PHE A 252 -4.57 10.58 -9.16
N PHE A 253 -3.52 10.93 -8.42
CA PHE A 253 -2.81 12.21 -8.62
C PHE A 253 -2.13 12.27 -10.00
N ALA A 254 -1.58 11.15 -10.48
CA ALA A 254 -1.00 11.04 -11.81
C ALA A 254 -2.02 11.29 -12.93
N LEU A 255 -3.21 10.70 -12.82
CA LEU A 255 -4.31 10.85 -13.79
C LEU A 255 -4.97 12.23 -13.71
N ARG A 256 -5.02 12.83 -12.51
CA ARG A 256 -5.58 14.17 -12.28
C ARG A 256 -4.65 15.26 -12.79
N ASP A 257 -3.37 15.16 -12.45
CA ASP A 257 -2.41 16.27 -12.57
C ASP A 257 -1.33 16.03 -13.64
N GLY A 258 -1.23 14.82 -14.19
CA GLY A 258 -0.30 14.48 -15.27
C GLY A 258 1.18 14.32 -14.86
N GLY A 259 1.47 14.18 -13.56
CA GLY A 259 2.84 14.10 -13.05
C GLY A 259 3.51 12.73 -13.29
N ALA A 260 4.65 12.69 -14.01
CA ALA A 260 5.41 11.45 -14.25
C ALA A 260 5.91 10.78 -12.96
N ARG A 261 6.21 11.57 -11.91
CA ARG A 261 6.64 11.03 -10.60
C ARG A 261 5.52 10.28 -9.88
N ASP A 262 4.29 10.76 -10.03
CA ASP A 262 3.13 10.07 -9.46
C ASP A 262 2.82 8.78 -10.20
N TYR A 263 3.00 8.74 -11.53
CA TYR A 263 2.97 7.49 -12.29
C TYR A 263 4.07 6.52 -11.83
N LEU A 264 5.31 7.00 -11.69
CA LEU A 264 6.42 6.20 -11.19
C LEU A 264 6.11 5.60 -9.81
N LEU A 265 5.63 6.42 -8.87
CA LEU A 265 5.22 5.96 -7.54
C LEU A 265 4.08 4.96 -7.62
N ALA A 266 3.06 5.18 -8.46
CA ALA A 266 1.97 4.23 -8.67
C ALA A 266 2.50 2.86 -9.11
N GLY A 267 3.47 2.85 -10.04
CA GLY A 267 4.16 1.64 -10.45
C GLY A 267 4.96 0.98 -9.33
N VAL A 268 5.74 1.74 -8.57
CA VAL A 268 6.52 1.24 -7.42
C VAL A 268 5.63 0.52 -6.42
N TRP A 269 4.49 1.13 -6.06
CA TRP A 269 3.55 0.52 -5.12
C TRP A 269 2.83 -0.69 -5.68
N ALA A 270 2.50 -0.68 -6.97
CA ALA A 270 1.92 -1.84 -7.64
C ALA A 270 2.91 -3.02 -7.69
N GLY A 271 4.18 -2.76 -7.98
CA GLY A 271 5.24 -3.78 -7.94
C GLY A 271 5.49 -4.30 -6.52
N ALA A 272 5.49 -3.43 -5.52
CA ALA A 272 5.62 -3.82 -4.11
C ALA A 272 4.45 -4.68 -3.63
N ALA A 273 3.21 -4.30 -3.98
CA ALA A 273 2.02 -5.08 -3.70
C ALA A 273 2.14 -6.49 -4.29
N ALA A 274 2.49 -6.59 -5.58
CA ALA A 274 2.68 -7.86 -6.27
C ALA A 274 3.76 -8.73 -5.65
N PHE A 275 4.83 -8.13 -5.11
CA PHE A 275 5.88 -8.88 -4.42
C PHE A 275 5.56 -9.21 -2.95
N THR A 276 4.42 -8.74 -2.43
CA THR A 276 3.99 -8.98 -1.04
C THR A 276 3.00 -10.15 -0.93
N LYS A 277 2.00 -10.22 -1.81
CA LYS A 277 0.96 -11.26 -1.81
C LYS A 277 0.36 -11.42 -3.21
N ASN A 278 -0.29 -12.54 -3.48
CA ASN A 278 -0.87 -12.84 -4.80
C ASN A 278 -1.94 -11.84 -5.25
N GLU A 279 -2.71 -11.25 -4.34
CA GLU A 279 -3.69 -10.20 -4.64
C GLU A 279 -3.03 -8.94 -5.24
N GLY A 280 -1.72 -8.76 -5.07
CA GLY A 280 -0.97 -7.69 -5.70
C GLY A 280 -0.75 -7.88 -7.20
N LEU A 281 -0.81 -9.12 -7.72
CA LEU A 281 -0.70 -9.41 -9.16
C LEU A 281 -1.84 -8.79 -9.99
N PRO A 282 -3.13 -9.02 -9.68
CA PRO A 282 -4.22 -8.36 -10.40
C PRO A 282 -4.21 -6.84 -10.17
N TYR A 283 -3.75 -6.36 -9.01
CA TYR A 283 -3.55 -4.93 -8.79
C TYR A 283 -2.48 -4.35 -9.73
N LEU A 284 -1.34 -5.02 -9.89
CA LEU A 284 -0.27 -4.63 -10.81
C LEU A 284 -0.78 -4.55 -12.25
N ALA A 285 -1.49 -5.58 -12.72
CA ALA A 285 -2.08 -5.60 -14.04
C ALA A 285 -3.09 -4.45 -14.23
N GLY A 286 -3.98 -4.25 -13.27
CA GLY A 286 -4.98 -3.19 -13.30
C GLY A 286 -4.36 -1.78 -13.28
N ALA A 287 -3.28 -1.57 -12.52
CA ALA A 287 -2.56 -0.29 -12.47
C ALA A 287 -1.90 0.03 -13.82
N GLY A 288 -1.34 -0.98 -14.49
CA GLY A 288 -0.74 -0.84 -15.82
C GLY A 288 -1.80 -0.51 -16.87
N ALA A 289 -2.92 -1.24 -16.85
CA ALA A 289 -4.05 -1.00 -17.72
C ALA A 289 -4.65 0.41 -17.52
N ALA A 290 -4.82 0.85 -16.27
CA ALA A 290 -5.31 2.19 -15.96
C ALA A 290 -4.35 3.30 -16.40
N ALA A 291 -3.04 3.12 -16.24
CA ALA A 291 -2.03 4.05 -16.72
C ALA A 291 -2.01 4.13 -18.26
N ALA A 292 -2.13 2.99 -18.95
CA ALA A 292 -2.25 2.93 -20.40
C ALA A 292 -3.53 3.64 -20.89
N ALA A 293 -4.67 3.36 -20.27
CA ALA A 293 -5.94 4.02 -20.57
C ALA A 293 -5.86 5.54 -20.34
N GLY A 294 -5.19 5.98 -19.27
CA GLY A 294 -4.92 7.38 -19.00
C GLY A 294 -4.08 8.05 -20.09
N ALA A 295 -3.02 7.37 -20.55
CA ALA A 295 -2.19 7.84 -21.66
C ALA A 295 -2.99 7.95 -22.97
N LEU A 296 -3.77 6.92 -23.33
CA LEU A 296 -4.64 6.91 -24.52
C LEU A 296 -5.68 8.03 -24.47
N ALA A 297 -6.31 8.25 -23.31
CA ALA A 297 -7.26 9.35 -23.13
C ALA A 297 -6.59 10.73 -23.26
N ALA A 298 -5.33 10.87 -22.80
CA ALA A 298 -4.56 12.09 -22.97
C ALA A 298 -4.19 12.35 -24.45
N CYS A 299 -3.82 11.30 -25.20
CA CYS A 299 -3.61 11.37 -26.66
C CYS A 299 -4.87 11.88 -27.36
N ALA A 300 -6.01 11.22 -27.11
CA ALA A 300 -7.27 11.50 -27.80
C ALA A 300 -7.74 12.94 -27.60
N ARG A 301 -7.45 13.54 -26.43
CA ARG A 301 -7.84 14.93 -26.10
C ARG A 301 -6.84 15.98 -26.60
N ARG A 302 -5.77 15.60 -27.31
CA ARG A 302 -4.67 16.49 -27.77
C ARG A 302 -4.09 17.37 -26.65
N ARG A 303 -4.19 16.94 -25.39
CA ARG A 303 -3.82 17.74 -24.21
C ARG A 303 -2.33 17.71 -23.90
N ASN A 304 -1.58 16.76 -24.46
CA ASN A 304 -0.18 16.56 -24.11
C ASN A 304 0.62 16.02 -25.31
N ALA A 305 1.79 16.59 -25.56
CA ALA A 305 2.69 16.14 -26.63
C ALA A 305 3.44 14.83 -26.28
N ARG A 306 3.42 14.38 -25.01
CA ARG A 306 4.10 13.14 -24.56
C ARG A 306 3.25 12.28 -23.61
N PRO A 307 2.06 11.82 -24.04
CA PRO A 307 1.11 11.09 -23.20
C PRO A 307 1.68 9.76 -22.67
N PHE A 308 2.60 9.14 -23.40
CA PHE A 308 3.24 7.88 -23.00
C PHE A 308 4.31 8.02 -21.92
N GLY A 309 4.82 9.23 -21.65
CA GLY A 309 5.85 9.41 -20.61
C GLY A 309 5.38 8.98 -19.22
N GLY A 310 4.12 9.24 -18.89
CA GLY A 310 3.51 8.77 -17.64
C GLY A 310 3.38 7.26 -17.59
N PHE A 311 2.88 6.63 -18.66
CA PHE A 311 2.78 5.18 -18.75
C PHE A 311 4.15 4.49 -18.61
N LEU A 312 5.18 4.96 -19.32
CA LEU A 312 6.53 4.42 -19.21
C LEU A 312 7.12 4.62 -17.80
N ALA A 313 6.85 5.76 -17.15
CA ALA A 313 7.25 5.97 -15.76
C ALA A 313 6.57 4.96 -14.82
N CYS A 314 5.28 4.66 -15.04
CA CYS A 314 4.56 3.63 -14.30
C CYS A 314 5.21 2.25 -14.48
N LEU A 315 5.50 1.84 -15.72
CA LEU A 315 6.19 0.57 -16.00
C LEU A 315 7.58 0.50 -15.35
N ALA A 316 8.34 1.60 -15.39
CA ALA A 316 9.64 1.67 -14.72
C ALA A 316 9.49 1.50 -13.20
N GLY A 317 8.44 2.06 -12.60
CA GLY A 317 8.13 1.87 -11.18
C GLY A 317 7.76 0.42 -10.85
N MET A 318 6.93 -0.20 -11.69
CA MET A 318 6.53 -1.61 -11.53
C MET A 318 7.72 -2.56 -11.47
N ALA A 319 8.78 -2.27 -12.22
CA ALA A 319 9.99 -3.08 -12.22
C ALA A 319 10.67 -3.18 -10.84
N ALA A 320 10.48 -2.20 -9.94
CA ALA A 320 11.16 -2.16 -8.63
C ALA A 320 10.84 -3.38 -7.74
N GLY A 321 9.58 -3.82 -7.72
CA GLY A 321 9.17 -5.06 -7.05
C GLY A 321 8.84 -6.19 -8.03
N GLY A 322 8.37 -5.86 -9.23
CA GLY A 322 7.94 -6.83 -10.24
C GLY A 322 9.09 -7.69 -10.79
N SER A 323 10.31 -7.16 -10.86
CA SER A 323 11.48 -7.93 -11.31
C SER A 323 11.88 -9.02 -10.29
N ALA A 324 11.96 -8.66 -9.00
CA ALA A 324 12.22 -9.62 -7.92
C ALA A 324 11.12 -10.68 -7.83
N LEU A 325 9.85 -10.27 -7.96
CA LEU A 325 8.73 -11.20 -8.05
C LEU A 325 8.84 -12.14 -9.25
N TRP A 326 9.17 -11.62 -10.43
CA TRP A 326 9.30 -12.43 -11.64
C TRP A 326 10.39 -13.47 -11.47
N LEU A 327 11.57 -13.09 -10.98
CA LEU A 327 12.66 -14.03 -10.67
C LEU A 327 12.21 -15.07 -9.64
N PHE A 328 11.54 -14.65 -8.58
CA PHE A 328 11.00 -15.56 -7.57
C PHE A 328 10.02 -16.58 -8.17
N LYS A 329 9.01 -16.15 -8.92
CA LYS A 329 8.00 -17.05 -9.52
C LYS A 329 8.59 -17.92 -10.64
N ALA A 330 9.52 -17.39 -11.44
CA ALA A 330 10.09 -18.10 -12.59
C ALA A 330 11.16 -19.12 -12.21
N ASP A 331 11.88 -18.92 -11.10
CA ASP A 331 12.99 -19.76 -10.68
C ASP A 331 12.70 -20.47 -9.36
N VAL A 332 12.46 -19.71 -8.29
CA VAL A 332 12.37 -20.24 -6.92
C VAL A 332 11.07 -21.02 -6.68
N ALA A 333 9.93 -20.43 -7.04
CA ALA A 333 8.60 -21.00 -6.79
C ALA A 333 7.99 -21.66 -8.03
N ARG A 334 8.81 -22.03 -9.04
CA ARG A 334 8.34 -22.55 -10.34
C ARG A 334 7.38 -23.73 -10.20
N HIS A 335 7.71 -24.69 -9.33
CA HIS A 335 6.92 -25.89 -9.12
C HIS A 335 5.54 -25.57 -8.52
N ALA A 336 5.52 -24.78 -7.44
CA ALA A 336 4.28 -24.35 -6.80
C ALA A 336 3.38 -23.54 -7.76
N PHE A 337 3.98 -22.61 -8.50
CA PHE A 337 3.26 -21.80 -9.49
C PHE A 337 2.64 -22.64 -10.61
N ALA A 338 3.36 -23.64 -11.12
CA ALA A 338 2.82 -24.55 -12.14
C ALA A 338 1.63 -25.36 -11.62
N ILE A 339 1.72 -25.90 -10.39
CA ILE A 339 0.65 -26.70 -9.78
C ILE A 339 -0.61 -25.86 -9.55
N GLU A 340 -0.45 -24.61 -9.09
CA GLU A 340 -1.61 -23.73 -8.82
C GLU A 340 -2.25 -23.14 -10.08
N THR A 341 -1.52 -23.05 -11.18
CA THR A 341 -2.05 -22.54 -12.47
C THR A 341 -2.66 -23.64 -13.35
N MET A 342 -2.34 -24.92 -13.10
CA MET A 342 -2.93 -26.07 -13.80
C MET A 342 -4.47 -26.18 -13.74
N PRO A 343 -5.15 -25.92 -12.61
CA PRO A 343 -6.60 -26.08 -12.50
C PRO A 343 -7.38 -25.26 -13.53
N ILE A 344 -6.93 -24.04 -13.85
CA ILE A 344 -7.63 -23.12 -14.77
C ILE A 344 -7.53 -23.61 -16.21
N ALA A 345 -6.37 -24.14 -16.61
CA ALA A 345 -6.13 -24.59 -17.97
C ALA A 345 -6.71 -25.99 -18.26
N VAL A 346 -6.87 -26.83 -17.22
CA VAL A 346 -7.19 -28.26 -17.37
C VAL A 346 -8.62 -28.60 -16.97
N LEU A 347 -9.21 -27.94 -15.97
CA LEU A 347 -10.49 -28.39 -15.38
C LEU A 347 -11.74 -27.81 -16.04
N GLY A 348 -11.60 -26.82 -16.95
CA GLY A 348 -12.74 -26.14 -17.54
C GLY A 348 -13.59 -25.38 -16.52
N VAL A 349 -14.79 -24.96 -16.93
CA VAL A 349 -15.75 -24.30 -16.04
C VAL A 349 -16.44 -25.35 -15.16
N PRO A 350 -16.46 -25.20 -13.82
CA PRO A 350 -17.16 -26.14 -12.94
C PRO A 350 -18.65 -26.26 -13.32
N PRO A 351 -19.22 -27.48 -13.41
CA PRO A 351 -20.62 -27.67 -13.81
C PRO A 351 -21.62 -27.09 -12.79
N ASP A 352 -21.20 -26.86 -11.55
CA ASP A 352 -21.96 -26.30 -10.45
C ASP A 352 -21.75 -24.78 -10.26
N LEU A 353 -21.19 -24.08 -11.26
CA LEU A 353 -20.86 -22.65 -11.18
C LEU A 353 -21.97 -21.75 -10.59
N PRO A 354 -23.28 -21.92 -10.93
CA PRO A 354 -24.34 -21.11 -10.32
C PRO A 354 -24.45 -21.31 -8.80
N ALA A 355 -24.31 -22.55 -8.31
CA ALA A 355 -24.34 -22.85 -6.89
C ALA A 355 -23.12 -22.28 -6.16
N ARG A 356 -21.93 -22.35 -6.78
CA ARG A 356 -20.71 -21.73 -6.26
C ARG A 356 -20.83 -20.21 -6.16
N ALA A 357 -21.39 -19.57 -7.19
CA ALA A 357 -21.65 -18.14 -7.20
C ALA A 357 -22.65 -17.73 -6.11
N GLY A 358 -23.73 -18.49 -5.94
CA GLY A 358 -24.70 -18.30 -4.85
C GLY A 358 -24.04 -18.37 -3.47
N THR A 359 -23.24 -19.41 -3.22
CA THR A 359 -22.49 -19.60 -1.97
C THR A 359 -21.53 -18.44 -1.72
N MET A 360 -20.74 -18.05 -2.72
CA MET A 360 -19.82 -16.91 -2.64
C MET A 360 -20.55 -15.62 -2.26
N CYS A 361 -21.64 -15.29 -2.96
CA CYS A 361 -22.44 -14.10 -2.68
C CYS A 361 -22.99 -14.09 -1.26
N LEU A 362 -23.61 -15.19 -0.83
CA LEU A 362 -24.17 -15.30 0.53
C LEU A 362 -23.09 -15.15 1.61
N ARG A 363 -21.91 -15.74 1.41
CA ARG A 363 -20.82 -15.65 2.38
C ARG A 363 -20.12 -14.30 2.41
N ILE A 364 -19.97 -13.64 1.26
CA ILE A 364 -19.51 -12.25 1.22
C ILE A 364 -20.50 -11.35 1.98
N LEU A 365 -21.80 -11.50 1.74
CA LEU A 365 -22.82 -10.77 2.49
C LEU A 365 -22.76 -11.07 3.98
N ALA A 366 -22.60 -12.33 4.36
CA ALA A 366 -22.44 -12.72 5.77
C ALA A 366 -21.20 -12.09 6.40
N VAL A 367 -20.07 -12.03 5.68
CA VAL A 367 -18.86 -11.34 6.15
C VAL A 367 -19.13 -9.86 6.35
N LEU A 368 -19.73 -9.17 5.38
CA LEU A 368 -20.08 -7.75 5.45
C LEU A 368 -21.10 -7.44 6.56
N ALA A 369 -21.96 -8.40 6.90
CA ALA A 369 -22.96 -8.27 7.96
C ALA A 369 -22.38 -8.49 9.36
N LYS A 370 -21.17 -9.07 9.52
CA LYS A 370 -20.55 -9.31 10.84
C LYS A 370 -20.20 -7.98 11.52
N PRO A 371 -20.88 -7.59 12.62
CA PRO A 371 -20.61 -6.31 13.28
C PRO A 371 -19.19 -6.25 13.85
N SER A 372 -18.67 -7.37 14.35
CA SER A 372 -17.30 -7.48 14.85
C SER A 372 -16.22 -7.20 13.78
N VAL A 373 -16.59 -7.22 12.50
CA VAL A 373 -15.68 -6.97 11.38
C VAL A 373 -15.99 -5.63 10.72
N TRP A 374 -17.28 -5.31 10.53
CA TRP A 374 -17.76 -4.21 9.70
C TRP A 374 -18.93 -3.43 10.33
N ALA A 375 -19.07 -3.36 11.66
CA ALA A 375 -20.20 -2.68 12.33
C ALA A 375 -20.49 -1.25 11.84
N LEU A 376 -19.47 -0.55 11.33
CA LEU A 376 -19.61 0.80 10.81
C LEU A 376 -19.79 0.88 9.29
N LEU A 377 -19.83 -0.25 8.59
CA LEU A 377 -20.04 -0.29 7.15
C LEU A 377 -21.38 0.32 6.74
N PRO A 378 -22.52 0.13 7.45
CA PRO A 378 -23.75 0.86 7.14
C PRO A 378 -23.63 2.37 7.33
N VAL A 379 -22.86 2.83 8.33
CA VAL A 379 -22.58 4.25 8.58
C VAL A 379 -21.63 4.81 7.52
N ALA A 380 -20.63 4.04 7.10
CA ALA A 380 -19.73 4.37 6.01
C ALA A 380 -20.49 4.42 4.69
N ILE A 381 -21.37 3.46 4.41
CA ILE A 381 -22.26 3.44 3.24
C ILE A 381 -23.22 4.63 3.28
N ALA A 382 -23.83 4.94 4.42
CA ALA A 382 -24.73 6.09 4.58
C ALA A 382 -23.99 7.42 4.42
N ALA A 383 -22.78 7.56 4.98
CA ALA A 383 -21.92 8.72 4.77
C ALA A 383 -21.45 8.80 3.31
N VAL A 384 -21.18 7.65 2.69
CA VAL A 384 -20.80 7.54 1.29
C VAL A 384 -21.93 8.01 0.39
N TRP A 385 -23.14 7.52 0.67
CA TRP A 385 -24.38 7.78 -0.06
C TRP A 385 -24.86 9.22 0.14
N ALA A 386 -24.84 9.75 1.35
CA ALA A 386 -25.20 11.14 1.65
C ALA A 386 -24.20 12.14 1.05
N GLY A 387 -22.93 11.73 0.86
CA GLY A 387 -21.90 12.51 0.18
C GLY A 387 -21.92 12.42 -1.35
N THR A 388 -22.82 11.64 -1.98
CA THR A 388 -22.81 11.40 -3.44
C THR A 388 -23.26 12.57 -4.32
N ARG A 389 -23.37 13.80 -3.77
CA ARG A 389 -23.35 14.98 -4.65
C ARG A 389 -21.95 15.06 -5.24
N VAL A 390 -21.77 14.41 -6.40
CA VAL A 390 -20.55 14.45 -7.20
C VAL A 390 -20.19 15.92 -7.32
N ALA A 391 -19.07 16.31 -6.71
CA ALA A 391 -18.68 17.70 -6.75
C ALA A 391 -18.57 18.11 -8.23
N PRO A 392 -19.19 19.23 -8.66
CA PRO A 392 -19.04 19.72 -10.01
C PRO A 392 -17.55 20.00 -10.24
N GLY A 393 -16.91 19.16 -11.05
CA GLY A 393 -15.47 19.18 -11.28
C GLY A 393 -15.00 17.82 -11.76
N GLY A 394 -14.39 17.76 -12.95
CA GLY A 394 -14.03 16.55 -13.71
C GLY A 394 -13.07 15.52 -13.07
N ARG A 395 -13.07 15.34 -11.74
CA ARG A 395 -12.31 14.34 -10.98
C ARG A 395 -12.89 12.93 -11.10
N GLY A 396 -14.14 12.79 -11.52
CA GLY A 396 -14.83 11.49 -11.64
C GLY A 396 -14.10 10.48 -12.53
N GLY A 397 -13.56 10.93 -13.68
CA GLY A 397 -12.81 10.07 -14.60
C GLY A 397 -11.49 9.57 -14.02
N ALA A 398 -10.71 10.45 -13.36
CA ALA A 398 -9.47 10.05 -12.71
C ALA A 398 -9.72 9.09 -11.54
N ALA A 399 -10.76 9.34 -10.73
CA ALA A 399 -11.15 8.44 -9.63
C ALA A 399 -11.65 7.08 -10.14
N ALA A 400 -12.39 7.03 -11.25
CA ALA A 400 -12.82 5.76 -11.85
C ALA A 400 -11.64 4.94 -12.37
N LEU A 401 -10.73 5.55 -13.12
CA LEU A 401 -9.54 4.87 -13.63
C LEU A 401 -8.59 4.43 -12.49
N ALA A 402 -8.39 5.27 -11.48
CA ALA A 402 -7.59 4.91 -10.31
C ALA A 402 -8.24 3.81 -9.45
N GLY A 403 -9.56 3.60 -9.55
CA GLY A 403 -10.27 2.50 -8.90
C GLY A 403 -10.25 1.18 -9.66
N ALA A 404 -9.90 1.19 -10.95
CA ALA A 404 -9.83 -0.04 -11.76
C ALA A 404 -8.87 -1.11 -11.18
N PRO A 405 -7.68 -0.78 -10.64
CA PRO A 405 -6.80 -1.77 -10.01
C PRO A 405 -7.46 -2.50 -8.83
N LEU A 406 -8.21 -1.78 -7.98
CA LEU A 406 -8.93 -2.39 -6.85
C LEU A 406 -10.06 -3.32 -7.35
N ALA A 407 -10.75 -2.91 -8.41
CA ALA A 407 -11.76 -3.75 -9.05
C ALA A 407 -11.16 -5.02 -9.65
N PHE A 408 -9.96 -4.94 -10.22
CA PHE A 408 -9.21 -6.11 -10.70
C PHE A 408 -8.88 -7.09 -9.57
N VAL A 409 -8.47 -6.60 -8.39
CA VAL A 409 -8.23 -7.46 -7.21
C VAL A 409 -9.51 -8.22 -6.83
N LEU A 410 -10.63 -7.51 -6.71
CA LEU A 410 -11.92 -8.14 -6.37
C LEU A 410 -12.40 -9.11 -7.45
N ALA A 411 -12.25 -8.76 -8.73
CA ALA A 411 -12.62 -9.62 -9.84
C ALA A 411 -11.77 -10.89 -9.89
N ALA A 412 -10.45 -10.77 -9.68
CA ALA A 412 -9.55 -11.91 -9.60
C ALA A 412 -9.88 -12.82 -8.41
N TYR A 413 -10.19 -12.23 -7.26
CA TYR A 413 -10.64 -12.99 -6.10
C TYR A 413 -11.93 -13.78 -6.39
N CYS A 414 -12.95 -13.14 -6.96
CA CYS A 414 -14.17 -13.82 -7.37
C CYS A 414 -13.89 -14.93 -8.39
N ALA A 415 -13.02 -14.67 -9.38
CA ALA A 415 -12.63 -15.67 -10.36
C ALA A 415 -12.00 -16.89 -9.68
N VAL A 416 -11.05 -16.69 -8.76
CA VAL A 416 -10.41 -17.78 -7.99
C VAL A 416 -11.46 -18.58 -7.22
N VAL A 417 -12.37 -17.94 -6.49
CA VAL A 417 -13.42 -18.65 -5.75
C VAL A 417 -14.33 -19.47 -6.67
N LEU A 418 -14.62 -18.96 -7.87
CA LEU A 418 -15.53 -19.60 -8.82
C LEU A 418 -14.90 -20.74 -9.63
N ILE A 419 -13.56 -20.78 -9.74
CA ILE A 419 -12.86 -21.78 -10.57
C ILE A 419 -11.99 -22.75 -9.75
N ALA A 420 -11.60 -22.40 -8.53
CA ALA A 420 -10.69 -23.24 -7.74
C ALA A 420 -11.33 -24.61 -7.43
N PRO A 421 -10.56 -25.70 -7.39
CA PRO A 421 -11.06 -27.05 -7.13
C PRO A 421 -11.27 -27.33 -5.64
N VAL A 422 -11.71 -26.33 -4.87
CA VAL A 422 -11.94 -26.41 -3.42
C VAL A 422 -13.29 -25.79 -3.08
N ASP A 423 -13.81 -26.16 -1.90
CA ASP A 423 -15.09 -25.66 -1.42
C ASP A 423 -15.10 -24.11 -1.36
N PRO A 424 -16.01 -23.43 -2.11
CA PRO A 424 -16.12 -21.98 -2.04
C PRO A 424 -16.47 -21.48 -0.64
N ASP A 425 -17.15 -22.28 0.18
CA ASP A 425 -17.48 -21.92 1.56
C ASP A 425 -16.22 -21.70 2.41
N TRP A 426 -15.31 -22.69 2.34
CA TRP A 426 -14.02 -22.66 3.03
C TRP A 426 -13.16 -21.49 2.55
N LEU A 427 -13.04 -21.32 1.23
CA LEU A 427 -12.28 -20.21 0.65
C LEU A 427 -12.80 -18.85 1.12
N VAL A 428 -14.10 -18.61 0.97
CA VAL A 428 -14.69 -17.30 1.24
C VAL A 428 -14.68 -17.00 2.74
N SER A 429 -14.96 -18.00 3.57
CA SER A 429 -14.93 -17.84 5.04
C SER A 429 -13.52 -17.54 5.57
N GLY A 430 -12.48 -18.09 4.95
CA GLY A 430 -11.09 -17.86 5.35
C GLY A 430 -10.46 -16.56 4.82
N SER A 431 -10.94 -16.03 3.69
CA SER A 431 -10.21 -14.98 2.95
C SER A 431 -10.99 -13.72 2.60
N ALA A 432 -12.32 -13.75 2.46
CA ALA A 432 -13.09 -12.59 1.98
C ALA A 432 -12.92 -11.35 2.87
N GLY A 433 -13.00 -11.54 4.19
CA GLY A 433 -12.83 -10.45 5.15
C GLY A 433 -11.46 -9.76 5.04
N ARG A 434 -10.43 -10.50 4.64
CA ARG A 434 -9.06 -10.00 4.46
C ARG A 434 -8.91 -9.26 3.14
N VAL A 435 -9.42 -9.83 2.04
CA VAL A 435 -9.38 -9.19 0.71
C VAL A 435 -10.19 -7.89 0.70
N ILE A 436 -11.37 -7.86 1.35
CA ILE A 436 -12.15 -6.64 1.50
C ILE A 436 -11.38 -5.58 2.31
N PHE A 437 -10.69 -6.00 3.38
CA PHE A 437 -9.83 -5.10 4.16
C PHE A 437 -8.68 -4.52 3.33
N GLN A 438 -8.02 -5.33 2.49
CA GLN A 438 -6.95 -4.89 1.58
C GLN A 438 -7.37 -3.73 0.68
N VAL A 439 -8.58 -3.78 0.11
CA VAL A 439 -9.06 -2.74 -0.82
C VAL A 439 -9.76 -1.57 -0.13
N TRP A 440 -10.18 -1.74 1.13
CA TRP A 440 -11.01 -0.79 1.87
C TRP A 440 -10.42 0.61 1.99
N PRO A 441 -9.13 0.80 2.37
CA PRO A 441 -8.54 2.13 2.41
C PRO A 441 -8.51 2.81 1.02
N GLY A 442 -8.22 2.06 -0.04
CA GLY A 442 -8.27 2.59 -1.40
C GLY A 442 -9.68 3.06 -1.79
N PHE A 443 -10.71 2.30 -1.43
CA PHE A 443 -12.10 2.69 -1.64
C PHE A 443 -12.47 3.98 -0.87
N LEU A 444 -12.13 4.07 0.41
CA LEU A 444 -12.38 5.26 1.24
C LEU A 444 -11.70 6.51 0.67
N PHE A 445 -10.46 6.36 0.18
CA PHE A 445 -9.75 7.46 -0.48
C PHE A 445 -10.45 7.90 -1.78
N LEU A 446 -10.83 6.96 -2.65
CA LEU A 446 -11.52 7.29 -3.91
C LEU A 446 -12.90 7.89 -3.68
N TRP A 447 -13.58 7.47 -2.61
CA TRP A 447 -14.80 8.11 -2.15
C TRP A 447 -14.54 9.57 -1.79
N ALA A 448 -13.57 9.85 -0.93
CA ALA A 448 -13.18 11.23 -0.58
C ALA A 448 -12.79 12.05 -1.83
N ALA A 449 -12.05 11.46 -2.78
CA ALA A 449 -11.66 12.12 -4.01
C ALA A 449 -12.84 12.52 -4.91
N ARG A 450 -13.98 11.82 -4.82
CA ARG A 450 -15.21 12.14 -5.57
C ARG A 450 -16.11 13.15 -4.86
N THR A 451 -16.08 13.19 -3.52
CA THR A 451 -17.00 14.02 -2.73
C THR A 451 -16.42 15.39 -2.36
N ILE A 452 -15.09 15.50 -2.27
CA ILE A 452 -14.44 16.79 -1.94
C ILE A 452 -14.47 17.71 -3.17
N ALA A 453 -15.10 18.87 -3.00
CA ALA A 453 -15.12 19.92 -4.03
C ALA A 453 -13.71 20.38 -4.41
N PRO A 454 -13.47 20.80 -5.66
CA PRO A 454 -12.23 21.48 -5.98
C PRO A 454 -12.10 22.71 -5.09
N ALA A 455 -11.00 22.82 -4.35
CA ALA A 455 -10.68 24.07 -3.69
C ALA A 455 -10.63 25.15 -4.79
N ASN A 456 -11.47 26.18 -4.67
CA ASN A 456 -11.50 27.29 -5.62
C ASN A 456 -10.09 27.90 -5.68
N VAL A 457 -9.38 27.67 -6.79
CA VAL A 457 -8.01 28.16 -7.02
C VAL A 457 -7.99 29.70 -7.14
N ASN A 458 -9.16 30.35 -7.23
CA ASN A 458 -9.27 31.78 -7.51
C ASN A 458 -9.17 32.72 -6.30
N THR A 459 -9.06 32.25 -5.06
CA THR A 459 -9.01 33.16 -3.90
C THR A 459 -7.60 33.64 -3.52
N CYS A 460 -6.54 33.20 -4.22
CA CYS A 460 -5.17 33.63 -3.92
C CYS A 460 -4.63 34.75 -4.84
N GLY A 461 -5.43 35.25 -5.79
CA GLY A 461 -4.98 36.24 -6.78
C GLY A 461 -5.53 37.66 -6.64
N ALA A 462 -6.39 37.95 -5.66
CA ALA A 462 -7.14 39.21 -5.60
C ALA A 462 -6.78 40.13 -4.41
N VAL A 463 -5.55 40.01 -3.86
CA VAL A 463 -5.03 40.95 -2.85
C VAL A 463 -3.71 41.57 -3.33
N SER A 464 -3.74 42.21 -4.49
CA SER A 464 -2.77 43.25 -4.83
C SER A 464 -3.37 44.15 -5.91
N GLY A 465 -3.94 45.28 -5.53
CA GLY A 465 -4.43 46.24 -6.52
C GLY A 465 -5.58 47.13 -6.10
N THR A 466 -5.81 47.39 -4.80
CA THR A 466 -6.56 48.60 -4.42
C THR A 466 -5.64 49.79 -4.63
N ARG A 467 -5.91 50.45 -5.76
CA ARG A 467 -5.45 51.78 -6.17
C ARG A 467 -5.51 52.75 -4.98
N LEU A 468 -4.38 53.37 -4.67
CA LEU A 468 -4.35 54.68 -4.02
C LEU A 468 -4.20 55.71 -5.13
N HIS A 469 -5.32 56.28 -5.56
CA HIS A 469 -5.37 57.51 -6.35
C HIS A 469 -6.51 58.39 -5.81
N GLY A 470 -6.19 59.66 -5.54
CA GLY A 470 -7.07 60.71 -5.03
C GLY A 470 -6.56 61.21 -3.67
N ALA A 471 -5.70 62.23 -3.57
CA ALA A 471 -5.87 63.67 -3.87
C ALA A 471 -6.22 64.47 -2.60
N GLU A 472 -5.73 65.72 -2.56
CA GLU A 472 -5.90 66.79 -1.54
C GLU A 472 -4.90 66.71 -0.37
N GLU A 473 -4.20 67.77 0.08
CA GLU A 473 -4.47 69.20 -0.03
C GLU A 473 -3.20 70.04 0.30
N SER A 474 -3.24 71.30 -0.12
CA SER A 474 -2.29 72.40 0.08
C SER A 474 -1.96 72.76 1.54
N ALA A 475 -0.67 73.00 1.83
CA ALA A 475 -0.12 74.14 2.58
C ALA A 475 1.42 74.07 2.61
#